data_AF-A0A1Y6JF92-F1
#
_entry.id   AF-A0A1Y6JF92-F1
#
_cell.length_a   1.000
_cell.length_b   1.000
_cell.length_c   1.000
_cell.angle_alpha   90.00
_cell.angle_beta   90.00
_cell.angle_gamma   90.00
#
_symmetry.space_group_name_H-M   'P 1'
#
loop_
_entity.id
_entity.type
_entity.pdbx_description
1 polymer ?
#
loop_
_entity_poly.entity_id
_entity_poly.type
_entity_poly.pdbx_seq_one_letter_code
_entity_poly.pdbx_strand_id
1 'polypeptide(L)'
;MTRTTRTFCIMCAAAIVFSSGARAIDGGTSSNSPPASQSQTETWLNVQAKGSAASAIPQTSTSAERDLSLQRWLETYKHEIPAFYDQKAGGSVSSDK
;
A
#
# COMPACT_ATOMS: atom_id res chain seq x y z
N MET A 1 -1.01 -46.91 -27.66
CA MET A 1 -1.68 -45.66 -27.24
C MET A 1 -1.11 -45.14 -25.91
N THR A 2 0.23 -45.04 -25.79
CA THR A 2 0.92 -44.77 -24.51
C THR A 2 2.11 -43.80 -24.66
N ARG A 3 2.44 -43.39 -25.89
CA ARG A 3 3.57 -42.50 -26.18
C ARG A 3 3.19 -41.02 -26.06
N THR A 4 1.95 -40.66 -26.45
CA THR A 4 1.45 -39.27 -26.45
C THR A 4 1.13 -38.74 -25.05
N THR A 5 0.68 -39.59 -24.13
CA THR A 5 0.35 -39.20 -22.75
C THR A 5 1.59 -38.85 -21.93
N ARG A 6 2.72 -39.52 -22.18
CA ARG A 6 3.99 -39.24 -21.50
C ARG A 6 4.58 -37.90 -21.94
N THR A 7 4.54 -37.57 -23.23
CA THR A 7 5.00 -36.27 -23.73
C THR A 7 4.14 -35.11 -23.25
N PHE A 8 2.82 -35.30 -23.12
CA PHE A 8 1.92 -34.26 -22.61
C PHE A 8 2.16 -33.96 -21.12
N CYS A 9 2.38 -34.99 -20.30
CA CYS A 9 2.73 -34.81 -18.88
C CYS A 9 4.09 -34.13 -18.68
N ILE A 10 5.07 -34.43 -19.55
CA ILE A 10 6.40 -33.79 -19.50
C ILE A 10 6.30 -32.30 -19.88
N MET A 11 5.44 -31.93 -20.83
CA MET A 11 5.22 -30.51 -21.18
C MET A 11 4.50 -29.73 -20.08
N CYS A 12 3.45 -30.30 -19.46
CA CYS A 12 2.75 -29.64 -18.36
C CYS A 12 3.65 -29.48 -17.12
N ALA A 13 4.48 -30.48 -16.81
CA ALA A 13 5.46 -30.37 -15.72
C ALA A 13 6.51 -29.29 -16.01
N ALA A 14 6.96 -29.15 -17.26
CA ALA A 14 7.88 -28.08 -17.66
C ALA A 14 7.27 -26.67 -17.54
N ALA A 15 5.97 -26.51 -17.84
CA ALA A 15 5.28 -25.23 -17.70
C ALA A 15 5.12 -24.78 -16.22
N ILE A 16 4.96 -25.71 -15.29
CA ILE A 16 4.86 -25.40 -13.85
C ILE A 16 6.22 -25.01 -13.26
N VAL A 17 7.31 -25.63 -13.72
CA VAL A 17 8.68 -25.25 -13.32
C VAL A 17 9.08 -23.87 -13.85
N PHE A 18 8.60 -23.49 -15.04
CA PHE A 18 8.90 -22.18 -15.63
C PHE A 18 8.18 -21.00 -14.94
N SER A 19 7.07 -21.25 -14.24
CA SER A 19 6.28 -20.21 -13.55
C SER A 19 6.75 -19.92 -12.11
N SER A 20 7.77 -20.64 -11.60
CA SER A 20 8.29 -20.45 -10.24
C SER A 20 9.26 -19.26 -10.11
N GLY A 21 8.94 -18.13 -10.76
CA GLY A 21 9.71 -16.89 -10.76
C GLY A 21 9.34 -15.88 -9.66
N ALA A 22 8.46 -16.22 -8.71
CA ALA A 22 8.23 -15.38 -7.54
C ALA A 22 9.34 -15.64 -6.50
N ARG A 23 10.49 -15.01 -6.72
CA ARG A 23 11.55 -14.92 -5.71
C ARG A 23 11.14 -13.79 -4.76
N ALA A 24 10.90 -14.11 -3.48
CA ALA A 24 11.09 -13.11 -2.45
C ALA A 24 12.58 -12.71 -2.54
N ILE A 25 12.82 -11.45 -2.89
CA ILE A 25 14.15 -10.87 -3.03
C ILE A 25 14.76 -10.72 -1.64
N ASP A 26 15.26 -11.83 -1.11
CA ASP A 26 16.28 -11.79 -0.07
C ASP A 26 17.55 -11.28 -0.75
N GLY A 27 17.99 -10.09 -0.35
CA GLY A 27 18.99 -9.30 -1.07
C GLY A 27 20.26 -10.07 -1.43
N GLY A 28 20.65 -10.01 -2.71
CA GLY A 28 21.99 -10.42 -3.14
C GLY A 28 22.10 -10.89 -4.59
N THR A 29 22.65 -10.01 -5.43
CA THR A 29 23.40 -10.30 -6.68
C THR A 29 22.60 -10.70 -7.94
N SER A 30 22.28 -9.72 -8.79
CA SER A 30 22.46 -9.79 -10.26
C SER A 30 22.07 -8.45 -10.90
N SER A 31 23.00 -7.48 -10.82
CA SER A 31 23.14 -6.28 -11.65
C SER A 31 23.92 -5.28 -10.80
N ASN A 32 25.03 -4.73 -11.31
CA ASN A 32 25.91 -3.79 -10.60
C ASN A 32 25.28 -2.39 -10.38
N SER A 33 23.96 -2.31 -10.24
CA SER A 33 23.24 -1.19 -9.67
C SER A 33 21.86 -1.66 -9.24
N PRO A 34 21.46 -1.45 -7.97
CA PRO A 34 20.08 -1.54 -7.57
C PRO A 34 19.24 -0.62 -8.48
N PRO A 35 18.06 -1.03 -8.95
CA PRO A 35 17.12 -0.07 -9.54
C PRO A 35 16.86 1.03 -8.49
N ALA A 36 17.02 2.30 -8.88
CA ALA A 36 16.96 3.46 -7.98
C ALA A 36 15.65 3.61 -7.17
N SER A 37 14.63 2.80 -7.47
CA SER A 37 13.38 2.69 -6.74
C SER A 37 13.50 1.85 -5.46
N GLN A 38 14.37 0.83 -5.43
CA GLN A 38 14.55 -0.03 -4.26
C GLN A 38 15.29 0.71 -3.14
N SER A 39 16.30 1.52 -3.47
CA SER A 39 17.07 2.29 -2.49
C SER A 39 16.21 3.29 -1.71
N GLN A 40 15.26 3.95 -2.37
CA GLN A 40 14.33 4.87 -1.71
C GLN A 40 13.39 4.12 -0.76
N THR A 41 12.88 2.96 -1.19
CA THR A 41 11.97 2.13 -0.39
C THR A 41 12.66 1.65 0.89
N GLU A 42 13.89 1.11 0.77
CA GLU A 42 14.70 0.70 1.92
C GLU A 42 15.03 1.87 2.85
N THR A 43 15.28 3.06 2.28
CA THR A 43 15.50 4.28 3.07
C THR A 43 14.26 4.62 3.88
N TRP A 44 13.07 4.60 3.27
CA TRP A 44 11.81 4.90 3.97
C TRP A 44 11.47 3.84 5.03
N LEU A 45 11.70 2.56 4.76
CA LEU A 45 11.50 1.49 5.74
C LEU A 45 12.41 1.67 6.95
N ASN A 46 13.68 2.03 6.73
CA ASN A 46 14.62 2.31 7.81
C ASN A 46 14.19 3.53 8.64
N VAL A 47 13.74 4.62 8.00
CA VAL A 47 13.26 5.82 8.69
C VAL A 47 12.02 5.54 9.53
N GLN A 48 11.07 4.77 9.00
CA GLN A 48 9.84 4.41 9.70
C GLN A 48 10.12 3.48 10.88
N ALA A 49 10.89 2.41 10.69
CA ALA A 49 11.21 1.46 11.75
C ALA A 49 12.00 2.10 12.91
N LYS A 50 12.92 3.02 12.60
CA LYS A 50 13.68 3.78 13.60
C LYS A 50 12.89 4.91 14.24
N GLY A 51 11.75 5.30 13.67
CA GLY A 51 11.01 6.49 14.07
C GLY A 51 11.82 7.79 13.88
N SER A 52 12.82 7.81 12.99
CA SER A 52 13.73 8.97 12.83
C SER A 52 13.02 10.23 12.31
N ALA A 53 11.84 10.09 11.73
CA ALA A 53 10.98 11.18 11.29
C ALA A 53 9.76 11.38 12.22
N ALA A 54 9.75 10.79 13.42
CA ALA A 54 8.70 11.05 14.40
C ALA A 54 8.73 12.52 14.84
N SER A 55 7.56 13.13 15.02
CA SER A 55 7.44 14.48 15.56
C SER A 55 8.09 14.55 16.95
N ALA A 56 8.91 15.58 17.17
CA ALA A 56 9.48 15.86 18.49
C ALA A 56 8.43 16.34 19.51
N ILE A 57 7.27 16.80 19.02
CA ILE A 57 6.15 17.27 19.85
C ILE A 57 5.15 16.12 19.99
N PRO A 58 4.97 15.55 21.20
CA PRO A 58 3.97 14.52 21.44
C PRO A 58 2.57 15.10 21.25
N GLN A 59 1.77 14.48 20.38
CA GLN A 59 0.35 14.80 20.27
C GLN A 59 -0.42 13.96 21.28
N THR A 60 -0.51 14.47 22.51
CA THR A 60 -1.29 13.82 23.58
C THR A 60 -2.75 14.24 23.48
N SER A 61 -3.66 13.29 23.63
CA SER A 61 -5.09 13.57 23.79
C SER A 61 -5.54 13.11 25.19
N THR A 62 -6.22 14.00 25.90
CA THR A 62 -6.81 13.69 27.21
C THR A 62 -7.89 12.61 27.07
N SER A 63 -8.28 11.97 28.18
CA SER A 63 -9.39 11.00 28.15
C SER A 63 -10.68 11.63 27.64
N ALA A 64 -11.00 12.84 28.10
CA ALA A 64 -12.20 13.56 27.68
C ALA A 64 -12.22 13.86 26.17
N GLU A 65 -11.08 14.30 25.61
CA GLU A 65 -10.97 14.55 24.16
C GLU A 65 -11.09 13.25 23.35
N ARG A 66 -10.52 12.14 23.83
CA ARG A 66 -10.70 10.82 23.20
C ARG A 66 -12.18 10.44 23.17
N ASP A 67 -12.89 10.60 24.28
CA ASP A 67 -14.32 10.27 24.35
C ASP A 67 -15.16 11.16 23.43
N LEU A 68 -14.87 12.47 23.38
CA LEU A 68 -15.54 13.39 22.44
C LEU A 68 -15.25 13.06 20.98
N SER A 69 -14.02 12.65 20.65
CA SER A 69 -13.67 12.22 19.30
C SER A 69 -14.40 10.93 18.90
N LEU A 70 -14.52 9.98 19.82
CA LEU A 70 -15.29 8.75 19.63
C LEU A 70 -16.77 9.07 19.43
N GLN A 71 -17.32 9.97 20.26
CA GLN A 71 -18.69 10.42 20.11
C GLN A 71 -18.92 11.04 18.73
N ARG A 72 -18.06 11.95 18.28
CA ARG A 72 -18.16 12.56 16.93
C ARG A 72 -18.12 11.52 15.81
N TRP A 73 -17.27 10.51 15.95
CA TRP A 73 -17.21 9.40 15.00
C TRP A 73 -18.53 8.62 14.96
N LEU A 74 -19.11 8.31 16.12
CA LEU A 74 -20.42 7.65 16.20
C LEU A 74 -21.55 8.53 15.61
N GLU A 75 -21.53 9.84 15.85
CA GLU A 75 -22.49 10.78 15.27
C GLU A 75 -22.42 10.81 13.74
N THR A 76 -21.27 10.48 13.13
CA THR A 76 -21.11 10.48 11.67
C THR A 76 -22.07 9.50 10.99
N TYR A 77 -22.39 8.38 11.65
CA TYR A 77 -23.33 7.37 11.13
C TYR A 77 -24.80 7.81 11.16
N LYS A 78 -25.12 8.92 11.84
CA LYS A 78 -26.49 9.45 11.87
C LYS A 78 -26.84 10.28 10.64
N HIS A 79 -25.83 10.64 9.83
CA HIS A 79 -26.04 11.42 8.62
C HIS A 79 -26.10 10.50 7.41
N GLU A 80 -27.16 10.63 6.62
CA GLU A 80 -27.29 9.89 5.37
C GLU A 80 -26.23 10.34 4.37
N ILE A 81 -25.70 9.39 3.59
CA ILE A 81 -24.80 9.70 2.48
C ILE A 81 -25.65 10.33 1.37
N PRO A 82 -25.37 11.58 0.94
CA PRO A 82 -26.12 12.20 -0.14
C PRO A 82 -25.99 11.39 -1.43
N ALA A 83 -27.10 11.21 -2.15
CA ALA A 83 -27.09 10.52 -3.45
C ALA A 83 -26.24 11.28 -4.49
N PHE A 84 -26.17 12.60 -4.38
CA PHE A 84 -25.39 13.47 -5.24
C PHE A 84 -24.73 14.57 -4.40
N TYR A 85 -23.46 14.87 -4.69
CA TYR A 85 -22.77 16.05 -4.15
C TYR A 85 -22.99 17.22 -5.10
N ASP A 86 -23.41 18.37 -4.57
CA ASP A 86 -23.49 19.60 -5.37
C ASP A 86 -22.08 20.03 -5.77
N GLN A 87 -21.80 20.05 -7.08
CA GLN A 87 -20.52 20.44 -7.64
C GLN A 87 -20.19 21.91 -7.36
N LYS A 88 -21.17 22.75 -7.02
CA LYS A 88 -20.98 24.16 -6.62
C LYS A 88 -20.76 24.32 -5.12
N ALA A 89 -20.93 23.27 -4.31
CA ALA A 89 -20.65 23.30 -2.87
C ALA A 89 -19.14 23.18 -2.57
N GLY A 90 -18.33 22.65 -3.49
CA GLY A 90 -16.88 22.74 -3.43
C GLY A 90 -16.46 24.18 -3.76
N GLY A 91 -15.83 24.87 -2.81
CA GLY A 91 -15.46 26.28 -2.94
C GLY A 91 -14.78 26.65 -4.26
N SER A 92 -14.97 27.89 -4.71
CA SER A 92 -14.39 28.40 -5.96
C SER A 92 -12.88 28.60 -5.83
N VAL A 93 -12.10 27.99 -6.72
CA VAL A 93 -10.70 28.38 -6.92
C VAL A 93 -10.66 29.53 -7.92
N SER A 94 -10.26 30.73 -7.47
CA SER A 94 -9.96 31.84 -8.39
C SER A 94 -8.58 31.59 -9.00
N SER A 95 -8.54 31.42 -10.32
CA SER A 95 -7.28 31.41 -11.06
C SER A 95 -6.91 32.86 -11.37
N ASP A 96 -6.21 33.52 -10.45
CA ASP A 96 -5.56 34.79 -10.74
C ASP A 96 -4.34 34.55 -11.65
N LYS A 97 -4.32 35.22 -12.80
CA LYS A 97 -3.25 35.16 -13.82
C LYS A 97 -2.44 36.45 -13.82
#